data_AF-R7QTW2-F1
#
_entry.id   AF-R7QTW2-F1
#
_cell.length_a   1.000
_cell.length_b   1.000
_cell.length_c   1.000
_cell.angle_alpha   90.00
_cell.angle_beta   90.00
_cell.angle_gamma   90.00
#
_symmetry.space_group_name_H-M   'P 1'
#
loop_
_entity.id
_entity.type
_entity.pdbx_description
1 polymer ?
#
loop_
_entity_poly.entity_id
_entity_poly.type
_entity_poly.pdbx_seq_one_letter_code
_entity_poly.pdbx_strand_id
1 'polypeptide(L)'
;MVSERVNLRQDYQRWSESKPDLLSAEAADLPPLPSADEPEGKFSFCEYSFLLSAVAKFKILELESLLTMNKESMRSVLSFGSLPMQITPLGQIANMRLPPEQIAQLRYLVLEVRRDNIVSDAFIKVAEYAQHSPRELHKPLKVIFDGEDGVDEGGVRKEFYQVLLEHVLSADYGMFRYDEETRYHWLQRDSLESETSWTLIGIMFGMAAFNSILLDVQFPPVFYRKLQIGLRNKVARVRAEQNGSTNWEEGLLEEYEANLEDVLETFPSIGKSVGHLLAYEGDDVEEVFGLEFEVPYEGLFGKVETHELMANGGKTAVTKGNRKEFARLYIDFVINKSVEKAFEHFSMGFSLMLAGPFVHRLSADELETLLVGERELDFEALRGVAKYEGYQRDEAVMQHLWQVLGEYDVELKRLFLGFVTGTDRAPIGGLGKLVLIIQRAGGDSNRLPTSHTCFNVLLLPHYATRAKLRDRLSTAIRNSKGFGLR
;
A
#
# COMPACT_ATOMS: atom_id res chain seq x y z
N MET A 1 -26.19 8.10 -0.19
CA MET A 1 -25.21 9.11 0.31
C MET A 1 -25.05 10.24 -0.70
N VAL A 2 -24.53 11.42 -0.32
CA VAL A 2 -24.28 12.56 -1.24
C VAL A 2 -23.43 12.13 -2.45
N SER A 3 -22.47 11.22 -2.25
CA SER A 3 -21.60 10.64 -3.28
C SER A 3 -22.32 9.90 -4.43
N GLU A 4 -23.57 9.46 -4.24
CA GLU A 4 -24.35 8.76 -5.28
C GLU A 4 -25.12 9.73 -6.19
N ARG A 5 -25.24 11.00 -5.78
CA ARG A 5 -25.96 12.04 -6.53
C ARG A 5 -25.04 13.11 -7.12
N VAL A 6 -23.74 13.02 -6.85
CA VAL A 6 -22.72 13.97 -7.31
C VAL A 6 -21.88 13.33 -8.41
N ASN A 7 -21.66 14.06 -9.50
CA ASN A 7 -20.70 13.66 -10.52
C ASN A 7 -19.27 13.95 -10.03
N LEU A 8 -18.70 13.04 -9.25
CA LEU A 8 -17.38 13.17 -8.64
C LEU A 8 -16.26 13.43 -9.68
N ARG A 9 -16.41 12.90 -10.90
CA ARG A 9 -15.44 13.15 -11.98
C ARG A 9 -15.41 14.61 -12.38
N GLN A 10 -16.59 15.19 -12.61
CA GLN A 10 -16.69 16.59 -13.01
C GLN A 10 -16.31 17.54 -11.86
N ASP A 11 -16.67 17.19 -10.62
CA ASP A 11 -16.27 17.94 -9.43
C ASP A 11 -14.75 17.96 -9.25
N TYR A 12 -14.11 16.79 -9.31
CA TYR A 12 -12.66 16.66 -9.19
C TYR A 12 -11.91 17.41 -10.30
N GLN A 13 -12.33 17.28 -11.56
CA GLN A 13 -11.67 17.98 -12.68
C GLN A 13 -11.67 19.49 -12.48
N ARG A 14 -12.84 20.08 -12.21
CA ARG A 14 -12.97 21.52 -11.93
C ARG A 14 -12.13 21.96 -10.74
N TRP A 15 -12.14 21.17 -9.67
CA TRP A 15 -11.37 21.48 -8.47
C TRP A 15 -9.87 21.39 -8.71
N SER A 16 -9.39 20.34 -9.39
CA SER A 16 -7.97 20.17 -9.70
C SER A 16 -7.43 21.27 -10.62
N GLU A 17 -8.24 21.74 -11.58
CA GLU A 17 -7.91 22.87 -12.46
C GLU A 17 -7.78 24.19 -11.67
N SER A 18 -8.51 24.34 -10.57
CA SER A 18 -8.42 25.50 -9.68
C SER A 18 -7.22 25.48 -8.71
N LYS A 19 -6.43 24.39 -8.72
CA LYS A 19 -5.28 24.19 -7.81
C LYS A 19 -3.98 23.92 -8.59
N PRO A 20 -3.55 24.81 -9.50
CA PRO A 20 -2.29 24.61 -10.23
C PRO A 20 -1.09 24.48 -9.29
N ASP A 21 -1.14 25.15 -8.13
CA ASP A 21 -0.10 25.19 -7.10
C ASP A 21 0.12 23.84 -6.38
N LEU A 22 -0.89 22.96 -6.38
CA LEU A 22 -0.83 21.66 -5.71
C LEU A 22 -0.42 20.53 -6.66
N LEU A 23 -0.39 20.80 -7.95
CA LEU A 23 0.20 19.93 -8.94
C LEU A 23 1.72 20.15 -8.88
N SER A 24 2.52 19.10 -9.01
CA SER A 24 3.97 19.28 -9.05
C SER A 24 4.35 20.33 -10.11
N ALA A 25 5.48 21.03 -9.95
CA ALA A 25 5.98 22.01 -10.93
C ALA A 25 6.06 21.44 -12.37
N GLU A 26 6.03 20.12 -12.50
CA GLU A 26 6.10 19.36 -13.74
C GLU A 26 4.74 19.15 -14.43
N ALA A 27 3.64 19.41 -13.74
CA ALA A 27 2.28 19.36 -14.26
C ALA A 27 1.78 20.69 -14.85
N ALA A 28 2.57 21.76 -14.71
CA ALA A 28 2.26 23.14 -15.12
C ALA A 28 2.24 23.40 -16.64
N ASP A 29 2.63 22.44 -17.49
CA ASP A 29 2.65 22.55 -18.96
C ASP A 29 1.26 22.35 -19.61
N LEU A 30 0.20 22.93 -19.05
CA LEU A 30 -1.11 23.00 -19.72
C LEU A 30 -1.22 24.34 -20.48
N PRO A 31 -1.51 24.35 -21.80
CA PRO A 31 -1.99 25.58 -22.41
C PRO A 31 -3.32 25.95 -21.75
N PRO A 32 -3.52 27.20 -21.31
CA PRO A 32 -4.81 27.63 -20.80
C PRO A 32 -5.84 27.49 -21.91
N LEU A 33 -6.87 26.68 -21.70
CA LEU A 33 -8.07 26.72 -22.54
C LEU A 33 -8.74 28.09 -22.37
N PRO A 34 -9.34 28.66 -23.42
CA PRO A 34 -9.85 30.02 -23.39
C PRO A 34 -10.91 30.14 -22.29
N SER A 35 -10.64 31.01 -21.34
CA SER A 35 -11.52 31.37 -20.23
C SER A 35 -12.80 31.99 -20.79
N ALA A 36 -13.91 31.27 -20.70
CA ALA A 36 -15.21 31.91 -20.62
C ALA A 36 -15.36 32.41 -19.17
N ASP A 37 -15.67 33.70 -19.02
CA ASP A 37 -15.93 34.36 -17.73
C ASP A 37 -16.69 33.44 -16.77
N GLU A 38 -16.03 32.97 -15.69
CA GLU A 38 -16.72 32.32 -14.58
C GLU A 38 -16.26 32.91 -13.23
N PRO A 39 -17.19 33.06 -12.26
CA PRO A 39 -16.98 33.85 -11.05
C PRO A 39 -16.16 33.09 -9.99
N GLU A 40 -15.56 33.85 -9.08
CA GLU A 40 -14.88 33.35 -7.87
C GLU A 40 -15.69 32.28 -7.11
N GLY A 41 -15.01 31.19 -6.76
CA GLY A 41 -15.40 30.32 -5.63
C GLY A 41 -16.62 29.41 -5.86
N LYS A 42 -16.64 28.57 -6.91
CA LYS A 42 -17.61 27.46 -6.97
C LYS A 42 -17.26 26.38 -5.94
N PHE A 43 -18.21 26.04 -5.08
CA PHE A 43 -18.12 24.93 -4.12
C PHE A 43 -17.70 23.63 -4.82
N SER A 44 -16.74 22.91 -4.22
CA SER A 44 -16.36 21.55 -4.61
C SER A 44 -16.32 20.63 -3.40
N PHE A 45 -16.81 19.40 -3.55
CA PHE A 45 -16.72 18.39 -2.49
C PHE A 45 -15.28 17.95 -2.23
N CYS A 46 -14.40 18.06 -3.24
CA CYS A 46 -12.98 17.75 -3.08
C CYS A 46 -12.25 18.68 -2.11
N GLU A 47 -12.75 19.91 -1.93
CA GLU A 47 -12.21 20.85 -0.93
C GLU A 47 -12.59 20.44 0.50
N TYR A 48 -13.75 19.78 0.67
CA TYR A 48 -14.31 19.37 1.95
C TYR A 48 -14.35 17.83 2.04
N SER A 49 -13.17 17.20 2.05
CA SER A 49 -13.05 15.73 1.99
C SER A 49 -13.81 14.99 3.10
N PHE A 50 -14.06 15.62 4.25
CA PHE A 50 -14.89 15.04 5.33
C PHE A 50 -16.36 14.80 4.95
N LEU A 51 -16.86 15.43 3.89
CA LEU A 51 -18.20 15.19 3.33
C LEU A 51 -18.24 13.95 2.42
N LEU A 52 -17.08 13.41 2.04
CA LEU A 52 -16.94 12.27 1.16
C LEU A 52 -16.77 10.99 1.98
N SER A 53 -17.48 9.93 1.59
CA SER A 53 -17.19 8.59 2.11
C SER A 53 -15.85 8.08 1.59
N ALA A 54 -15.24 7.12 2.28
CA ALA A 54 -13.99 6.49 1.86
C ALA A 54 -14.06 6.00 0.40
N VAL A 55 -15.14 5.31 0.03
CA VAL A 55 -15.39 4.85 -1.35
C VAL A 55 -15.41 5.99 -2.37
N ALA A 56 -15.96 7.16 -2.02
CA ALA A 56 -15.97 8.32 -2.90
C ALA A 56 -14.56 8.92 -3.07
N LYS A 57 -13.79 8.99 -1.99
CA LYS A 57 -12.40 9.45 -2.01
C LYS A 57 -11.51 8.54 -2.86
N PHE A 58 -11.67 7.22 -2.74
CA PHE A 58 -10.90 6.27 -3.56
C PHE A 58 -11.23 6.37 -5.05
N LYS A 59 -12.50 6.58 -5.42
CA LYS A 59 -12.87 6.87 -6.82
C LYS A 59 -12.21 8.13 -7.37
N ILE A 60 -12.04 9.16 -6.52
CA ILE A 60 -11.31 10.38 -6.90
C ILE A 60 -9.83 10.06 -7.14
N LEU A 61 -9.20 9.27 -6.26
CA LEU A 61 -7.80 8.87 -6.44
C LEU A 61 -7.56 7.96 -7.64
N GLU A 62 -8.47 7.01 -7.90
CA GLU A 62 -8.43 6.17 -9.09
C GLU A 62 -8.53 7.03 -10.36
N LEU A 63 -9.44 8.01 -10.37
CA LEU A 63 -9.57 8.98 -11.46
C LEU A 63 -8.32 9.84 -11.63
N GLU A 64 -7.75 10.36 -10.54
CA GLU A 64 -6.52 11.15 -10.52
C GLU A 64 -5.36 10.35 -11.13
N SER A 65 -5.19 9.11 -10.71
CA SER A 65 -4.16 8.20 -11.21
C SER A 65 -4.36 7.88 -12.69
N LEU A 66 -5.59 7.54 -13.09
CA LEU A 66 -5.93 7.24 -14.48
C LEU A 66 -5.71 8.44 -15.42
N LEU A 67 -6.04 9.66 -14.99
CA LEU A 67 -5.80 10.86 -15.79
C LEU A 67 -4.30 11.12 -15.96
N THR A 68 -3.53 10.97 -14.88
CA THR A 68 -2.08 11.15 -14.89
C THR A 68 -1.39 10.12 -15.78
N MET A 69 -1.77 8.85 -15.64
CA MET A 69 -1.27 7.76 -16.49
C MET A 69 -1.53 7.99 -17.98
N ASN A 70 -2.76 8.39 -18.33
CA ASN A 70 -3.10 8.67 -19.72
C ASN A 70 -2.31 9.87 -20.26
N LYS A 71 -2.14 10.92 -19.43
CA LYS A 71 -1.35 12.11 -19.80
C LYS A 71 0.09 11.74 -20.12
N GLU A 72 0.78 11.02 -19.22
CA GLU A 72 2.19 10.67 -19.41
C GLU A 72 2.37 9.63 -20.54
N SER A 73 1.47 8.66 -20.68
CA SER A 73 1.46 7.73 -21.80
C SER A 73 1.31 8.43 -23.15
N MET A 74 0.33 9.34 -23.27
CA MET A 74 0.14 10.15 -24.49
C MET A 74 1.33 11.07 -24.75
N ARG A 75 1.91 11.68 -23.71
CA ARG A 75 3.08 12.55 -23.85
C ARG A 75 4.26 11.80 -24.44
N SER A 76 4.57 10.61 -23.93
CA SER A 76 5.70 9.82 -24.44
C SER A 76 5.46 9.38 -25.89
N VAL A 77 4.22 9.03 -26.25
CA VAL A 77 3.83 8.77 -27.65
C VAL A 77 4.04 10.00 -28.54
N LEU A 78 3.63 11.19 -28.09
CA LEU A 78 3.77 12.43 -28.87
C LEU A 78 5.23 12.90 -28.98
N SER A 79 6.06 12.64 -27.97
CA SER A 79 7.50 12.93 -28.03
C SER A 79 8.28 11.94 -28.89
N PHE A 80 7.72 10.76 -29.15
CA PHE A 80 8.35 9.72 -29.96
C PHE A 80 8.16 10.03 -31.44
N GLY A 81 9.07 10.84 -31.98
CA GLY A 81 9.09 11.25 -33.39
C GLY A 81 8.49 12.63 -33.57
N SER A 82 9.35 13.63 -33.79
CA SER A 82 9.06 15.05 -34.00
C SER A 82 8.26 15.37 -35.28
N LEU A 83 7.14 14.69 -35.53
CA LEU A 83 6.28 14.87 -36.71
C LEU A 83 4.80 14.98 -36.32
N PRO A 84 3.98 15.74 -37.06
CA PRO A 84 2.55 15.89 -36.78
C PRO A 84 1.83 14.56 -37.00
N MET A 85 1.46 13.87 -35.91
CA MET A 85 0.80 12.56 -35.96
C MET A 85 -0.72 12.68 -35.91
N GLN A 86 -1.41 11.92 -36.77
CA GLN A 86 -2.83 11.59 -36.60
C GLN A 86 -2.94 10.30 -35.78
N ILE A 87 -3.35 10.43 -34.51
CA ILE A 87 -3.65 9.29 -33.64
C ILE A 87 -5.10 8.86 -33.93
N THR A 88 -5.30 7.62 -34.37
CA THR A 88 -6.65 7.06 -34.54
C THR A 88 -7.22 6.61 -33.19
N PRO A 89 -8.56 6.55 -33.01
CA PRO A 89 -9.21 6.13 -31.76
C PRO A 89 -8.84 4.72 -31.26
N LEU A 90 -8.30 3.87 -32.14
CA LEU A 90 -7.82 2.51 -31.83
C LEU A 90 -6.34 2.49 -31.38
N GLY A 91 -5.69 3.65 -31.26
CA GLY A 91 -4.29 3.73 -30.89
C GLY A 91 -3.33 3.27 -31.99
N GLN A 92 -3.77 3.20 -33.25
CA GLN A 92 -2.84 3.04 -34.36
C GLN A 92 -2.21 4.40 -34.63
N ILE A 93 -0.89 4.47 -34.47
CA ILE A 93 -0.09 5.60 -34.95
C ILE A 93 -0.03 5.47 -36.47
N ALA A 94 -0.72 6.35 -37.19
CA ALA A 94 -0.74 6.31 -38.65
C ALA A 94 0.71 6.39 -39.19
N ASN A 95 1.09 5.45 -40.06
CA ASN A 95 2.34 5.39 -40.82
C ASN A 95 3.65 5.00 -40.10
N MET A 96 3.60 4.39 -38.91
CA MET A 96 4.81 3.80 -38.30
C MET A 96 4.58 2.33 -37.90
N ARG A 97 5.29 1.39 -38.55
CA ARG A 97 5.37 -0.01 -38.10
C ARG A 97 6.46 -0.13 -37.04
N LEU A 98 6.10 0.10 -35.78
CA LEU A 98 6.99 -0.15 -34.65
C LEU A 98 6.85 -1.60 -34.17
N PRO A 99 7.93 -2.22 -33.66
CA PRO A 99 7.84 -3.51 -33.01
C PRO A 99 6.97 -3.41 -31.73
N PRO A 100 6.26 -4.49 -31.34
CA PRO A 100 5.36 -4.49 -30.19
C PRO A 100 6.00 -4.03 -28.88
N GLU A 101 7.27 -4.35 -28.66
CA GLU A 101 8.06 -3.97 -27.48
C GLU A 101 8.22 -2.45 -27.36
N GLN A 102 8.55 -1.77 -28.46
CA GLN A 102 8.66 -0.31 -28.47
C GLN A 102 7.31 0.36 -28.22
N ILE A 103 6.22 -0.20 -28.78
CA ILE A 103 4.86 0.29 -28.50
C ILE A 103 4.52 0.14 -27.01
N ALA A 104 4.94 -0.96 -26.38
CA ALA A 104 4.74 -1.18 -24.95
C ALA A 104 5.51 -0.16 -24.11
N GLN A 105 6.80 0.07 -24.38
CA GLN A 105 7.63 1.07 -23.67
C GLN A 105 7.09 2.49 -23.81
N LEU A 106 6.47 2.82 -24.95
CA LEU A 106 5.85 4.13 -25.13
C LEU A 106 4.64 4.33 -24.23
N ARG A 107 3.84 3.28 -24.04
CA ARG A 107 2.56 3.40 -23.34
C ARG A 107 2.60 3.09 -21.85
N TYR A 108 3.51 2.20 -21.45
CA TYR A 108 3.57 1.61 -20.14
C TYR A 108 4.93 1.85 -19.50
N LEU A 109 4.95 1.87 -18.17
CA LEU A 109 6.16 1.65 -17.39
C LEU A 109 6.44 0.15 -17.41
N VAL A 110 7.43 -0.29 -18.18
CA VAL A 110 7.74 -1.71 -18.36
C VAL A 110 8.83 -2.13 -17.36
N LEU A 111 8.46 -2.97 -16.40
CA LEU A 111 9.40 -3.63 -15.50
C LEU A 111 9.59 -5.07 -15.95
N GLU A 112 10.71 -5.34 -16.61
CA GLU A 112 11.13 -6.70 -16.93
C GLU A 112 12.09 -7.21 -15.84
N VAL A 113 11.77 -8.33 -15.22
CA VAL A 113 12.47 -8.82 -14.03
C VAL A 113 12.63 -10.33 -14.07
N ARG A 114 13.71 -10.84 -13.48
CA ARG A 114 13.92 -12.28 -13.29
C ARG A 114 13.33 -12.72 -11.96
N ARG A 115 12.67 -13.88 -11.92
CA ARG A 115 12.06 -14.42 -10.69
C ARG A 115 13.08 -14.57 -9.56
N ASP A 116 14.25 -15.08 -9.88
CA ASP A 116 15.33 -15.33 -8.90
C ASP A 116 16.02 -14.05 -8.39
N ASN A 117 15.77 -12.89 -9.02
CA ASN A 117 16.43 -11.62 -8.66
C ASN A 117 15.46 -10.43 -8.67
N ILE A 118 14.20 -10.67 -8.28
CA ILE A 118 13.10 -9.73 -8.48
C ILE A 118 13.34 -8.37 -7.82
N VAL A 119 13.88 -8.35 -6.59
CA VAL A 119 14.10 -7.12 -5.81
C VAL A 119 15.17 -6.25 -6.47
N SER A 120 16.32 -6.85 -6.78
CA SER A 120 17.44 -6.13 -7.39
C SER A 120 17.09 -5.64 -8.79
N ASP A 121 16.45 -6.46 -9.63
CA ASP A 121 16.07 -6.04 -10.98
C ASP A 121 15.04 -4.90 -10.94
N ALA A 122 14.05 -4.97 -10.03
CA ALA A 122 13.07 -3.90 -9.84
C ALA A 122 13.72 -2.61 -9.32
N PHE A 123 14.58 -2.70 -8.31
CA PHE A 123 15.26 -1.54 -7.73
C PHE A 123 16.15 -0.83 -8.74
N ILE A 124 16.92 -1.57 -9.54
CA ILE A 124 17.77 -1.01 -10.59
C ILE A 124 16.93 -0.26 -11.62
N LYS A 125 15.84 -0.87 -12.13
CA LYS A 125 14.99 -0.24 -13.15
C LYS A 125 14.27 0.99 -12.62
N VAL A 126 13.71 0.91 -11.41
CA VAL A 126 13.01 2.05 -10.80
C VAL A 126 13.98 3.19 -10.49
N ALA A 127 15.21 2.89 -10.05
CA ALA A 127 16.25 3.89 -9.85
C ALA A 127 16.63 4.58 -11.17
N GLU A 128 16.78 3.82 -12.26
CA GLU A 128 17.07 4.36 -13.58
C GLU A 128 15.98 5.35 -14.05
N TYR A 129 14.71 4.97 -13.91
CA TYR A 129 13.58 5.85 -14.21
C TYR A 129 13.55 7.08 -13.30
N ALA A 130 13.69 6.90 -11.99
CA ALA A 130 13.68 8.01 -11.03
C ALA A 130 14.78 9.05 -11.32
N GLN A 131 15.95 8.60 -11.76
CA GLN A 131 17.10 9.48 -12.04
C GLN A 131 17.01 10.18 -13.41
N HIS A 132 16.62 9.46 -14.47
CA HIS A 132 16.72 9.98 -15.84
C HIS A 132 15.38 10.45 -16.41
N SER A 133 14.27 9.86 -15.96
CA SER A 133 12.95 10.07 -16.54
C SER A 133 11.83 9.86 -15.52
N PRO A 134 11.79 10.65 -14.42
CA PRO A 134 10.88 10.42 -13.29
C PRO A 134 9.40 10.44 -13.66
N ARG A 135 9.04 11.13 -14.76
CA ARG A 135 7.66 11.16 -15.29
C ARG A 135 7.20 9.80 -15.81
N GLU A 136 8.11 8.98 -16.32
CA GLU A 136 7.79 7.65 -16.85
C GLU A 136 7.26 6.72 -15.75
N LEU A 137 7.63 6.95 -14.48
CA LEU A 137 7.10 6.20 -13.33
C LEU A 137 5.57 6.31 -13.20
N HIS A 138 4.99 7.41 -13.70
CA HIS A 138 3.55 7.66 -13.65
C HIS A 138 2.78 7.08 -14.83
N LYS A 139 3.42 6.29 -15.71
CA LYS A 139 2.70 5.50 -16.72
C LYS A 139 2.04 4.27 -16.09
N PRO A 140 1.02 3.68 -16.75
CA PRO A 140 0.48 2.39 -16.30
C PRO A 140 1.60 1.35 -16.20
N LEU A 141 1.68 0.67 -15.06
CA LEU A 141 2.66 -0.38 -14.83
C LEU A 141 2.34 -1.59 -15.70
N LYS A 142 3.36 -2.16 -16.34
CA LYS A 142 3.35 -3.46 -17.00
C LYS A 142 4.56 -4.26 -16.52
N VAL A 143 4.33 -5.48 -16.03
CA VAL A 143 5.41 -6.36 -15.58
C VAL A 143 5.62 -7.48 -16.59
N ILE A 144 6.88 -7.84 -16.84
CA ILE A 144 7.29 -8.95 -17.71
C ILE A 144 8.29 -9.80 -16.94
N PHE A 145 8.03 -11.09 -16.77
CA PHE A 145 9.04 -12.00 -16.25
C PHE A 145 9.92 -12.47 -17.41
N ASP A 146 11.25 -12.36 -17.24
CA ASP A 146 12.21 -12.75 -18.27
C ASP A 146 12.02 -14.23 -18.66
N GLY A 147 11.91 -14.49 -19.96
CA GLY A 147 11.65 -15.82 -20.53
C GLY A 147 10.20 -16.31 -20.46
N GLU A 148 9.23 -15.50 -20.03
CA GLU A 148 7.82 -15.90 -19.90
C GLU A 148 6.88 -15.14 -20.87
N ASP A 149 6.12 -15.89 -21.68
CA ASP A 149 5.06 -15.35 -22.52
C ASP A 149 3.82 -15.03 -21.67
N GLY A 150 3.80 -13.87 -21.04
CA GLY A 150 2.67 -13.38 -20.24
C GLY A 150 1.88 -12.25 -20.91
N VAL A 151 0.56 -12.40 -21.03
CA VAL A 151 -0.35 -11.26 -21.30
C VAL A 151 -0.77 -10.68 -19.95
N ASP A 152 -0.31 -9.48 -19.64
CA ASP A 152 -0.64 -8.81 -18.38
C ASP A 152 -2.08 -8.27 -18.39
N GLU A 153 -3.03 -9.07 -17.89
CA GLU A 153 -4.39 -8.62 -17.56
C GLU A 153 -4.53 -8.23 -16.07
N GLY A 154 -3.42 -7.96 -15.37
CA GLY A 154 -3.38 -7.57 -13.96
C GLY A 154 -2.89 -8.67 -13.00
N GLY A 155 -3.01 -9.94 -13.38
CA GLY A 155 -2.52 -11.07 -12.58
C GLY A 155 -1.00 -11.06 -12.39
N VAL A 156 -0.25 -10.71 -13.44
CA VAL A 156 1.23 -10.66 -13.41
C VAL A 156 1.73 -9.58 -12.45
N ARG A 157 1.09 -8.41 -12.43
CA ARG A 157 1.44 -7.31 -11.50
C ARG A 157 1.20 -7.70 -10.05
N LYS A 158 0.11 -8.41 -9.79
CA LYS A 158 -0.22 -8.90 -8.45
C LYS A 158 0.81 -9.92 -7.96
N GLU A 159 1.15 -10.89 -8.80
CA GLU A 159 2.20 -11.87 -8.53
C GLU A 159 3.55 -11.21 -8.27
N PHE A 160 3.91 -10.24 -9.09
CA PHE A 160 5.13 -9.46 -8.92
C PHE A 160 5.24 -8.82 -7.53
N TYR A 161 4.19 -8.14 -7.05
CA TYR A 161 4.21 -7.55 -5.71
C TYR A 161 4.20 -8.61 -4.60
N GLN A 162 3.53 -9.75 -4.78
CA GLN A 162 3.56 -10.84 -3.82
C GLN A 162 4.99 -11.36 -3.61
N VAL A 163 5.69 -11.69 -4.71
CA VAL A 163 7.06 -12.20 -4.63
C VAL A 163 8.03 -11.11 -4.16
N LEU A 164 7.88 -9.87 -4.62
CA LEU A 164 8.71 -8.74 -4.17
C LEU A 164 8.61 -8.53 -2.66
N LEU A 165 7.38 -8.48 -2.13
CA LEU A 165 7.15 -8.26 -0.70
C LEU A 165 7.57 -9.44 0.16
N GLU A 166 7.40 -10.68 -0.31
CA GLU A 166 7.89 -11.87 0.38
C GLU A 166 9.40 -11.77 0.67
N HIS A 167 10.19 -11.30 -0.30
CA HIS A 167 11.63 -11.11 -0.12
C HIS A 167 11.95 -9.90 0.76
N VAL A 168 11.37 -8.73 0.48
CA VAL A 168 11.70 -7.48 1.18
C VAL A 168 11.28 -7.51 2.66
N LEU A 169 10.18 -8.17 2.98
CA LEU A 169 9.69 -8.32 4.35
C LEU A 169 10.38 -9.45 5.13
N SER A 170 11.17 -10.29 4.45
CA SER A 170 11.91 -11.35 5.12
C SER A 170 12.98 -10.76 6.05
N ALA A 171 13.16 -11.42 7.20
CA ALA A 171 14.19 -11.03 8.16
C ALA A 171 15.61 -11.10 7.54
N ASP A 172 15.82 -12.02 6.59
CA ASP A 172 17.10 -12.21 5.88
C ASP A 172 17.45 -11.03 4.98
N TYR A 173 16.45 -10.35 4.40
CA TYR A 173 16.68 -9.14 3.60
C TYR A 173 17.04 -7.93 4.48
N GLY A 174 16.51 -7.86 5.71
CA GLY A 174 16.97 -6.91 6.72
C GLY A 174 16.42 -5.48 6.61
N MET A 175 15.38 -5.25 5.80
CA MET A 175 14.64 -3.97 5.81
C MET A 175 13.57 -3.93 6.89
N PHE A 176 12.81 -5.01 7.06
CA PHE A 176 11.70 -5.07 7.99
C PHE A 176 11.91 -6.17 9.03
N ARG A 177 11.34 -5.98 10.21
CA ARG A 177 11.21 -7.00 11.24
C ARG A 177 9.75 -7.40 11.40
N TYR A 178 9.53 -8.67 11.70
CA TYR A 178 8.20 -9.21 11.99
C TYR A 178 8.07 -9.49 13.48
N ASP A 179 6.99 -9.04 14.09
CA ASP A 179 6.65 -9.32 15.48
C ASP A 179 5.58 -10.42 15.55
N GLU A 180 5.88 -11.52 16.24
CA GLU A 180 4.96 -12.68 16.29
C GLU A 180 3.70 -12.42 17.13
N GLU A 181 3.79 -11.57 18.17
CA GLU A 181 2.65 -11.27 19.07
C GLU A 181 1.57 -10.47 18.33
N THR A 182 1.99 -9.40 17.66
CA THR A 182 1.10 -8.47 16.94
C THR A 182 0.85 -8.90 15.49
N ARG A 183 1.74 -9.71 14.92
CA ARG A 183 1.81 -10.07 13.49
C ARG A 183 2.06 -8.88 12.56
N TYR A 184 2.63 -7.80 13.10
CA TYR A 184 3.00 -6.64 12.32
C TYR A 184 4.44 -6.74 11.82
N HIS A 185 4.65 -6.13 10.66
CA HIS A 185 5.96 -5.73 10.20
C HIS A 185 6.26 -4.32 10.72
N TRP A 186 7.52 -4.05 11.02
CA TRP A 186 8.01 -2.73 11.36
C TRP A 186 9.37 -2.49 10.68
N LEU A 187 9.76 -1.22 10.51
CA LEU A 187 11.04 -0.89 9.91
C LEU A 187 12.18 -1.37 10.82
N GLN A 188 13.21 -1.97 10.23
CA GLN A 188 14.40 -2.39 10.94
C GLN A 188 15.26 -1.16 11.25
N ARG A 189 15.46 -0.89 12.55
CA ARG A 189 16.26 0.22 13.07
C ARG A 189 17.68 0.27 12.50
N ASP A 190 18.40 -0.84 12.63
CA ASP A 190 19.80 -0.96 12.23
C ASP A 190 19.94 -1.64 10.88
N SER A 191 19.02 -1.34 9.94
CA SER A 191 19.08 -1.91 8.60
C SER A 191 20.40 -1.55 7.93
N LEU A 192 21.08 -2.54 7.33
CA LEU A 192 22.29 -2.33 6.53
C LEU A 192 21.96 -1.87 5.10
N GLU A 193 20.68 -1.82 4.74
CA GLU A 193 20.23 -1.37 3.45
C GLU A 193 20.43 0.15 3.27
N SER A 194 20.70 0.54 2.03
CA SER A 194 20.97 1.93 1.70
C SER A 194 19.73 2.83 1.81
N GLU A 195 19.96 4.12 2.03
CA GLU A 195 18.94 5.17 1.93
C GLU A 195 18.19 5.14 0.57
N THR A 196 18.91 4.80 -0.50
CA THR A 196 18.34 4.57 -1.83
C THR A 196 17.38 3.37 -1.83
N SER A 197 17.74 2.24 -1.21
CA SER A 197 16.87 1.06 -1.10
C SER A 197 15.54 1.42 -0.42
N TRP A 198 15.61 2.19 0.68
CA TRP A 198 14.43 2.70 1.39
C TRP A 198 13.56 3.62 0.52
N THR A 199 14.19 4.49 -0.25
CA THR A 199 13.48 5.35 -1.21
C THR A 199 12.80 4.53 -2.30
N LEU A 200 13.49 3.52 -2.85
CA LEU A 200 12.96 2.67 -3.92
C LEU A 200 11.79 1.82 -3.45
N ILE A 201 11.86 1.18 -2.28
CA ILE A 201 10.69 0.44 -1.75
C ILE A 201 9.52 1.38 -1.46
N GLY A 202 9.80 2.61 -1.02
CA GLY A 202 8.79 3.67 -0.92
C GLY A 202 8.10 3.93 -2.26
N ILE A 203 8.88 4.15 -3.32
CA ILE A 203 8.37 4.34 -4.69
C ILE A 203 7.50 3.14 -5.10
N MET A 204 7.95 1.91 -4.84
CA MET A 204 7.19 0.69 -5.18
C MET A 204 5.84 0.63 -4.45
N PHE A 205 5.78 0.99 -3.17
CA PHE A 205 4.53 1.09 -2.44
C PHE A 205 3.61 2.16 -3.02
N GLY A 206 4.16 3.31 -3.39
CA GLY A 206 3.43 4.39 -4.05
C GLY A 206 2.91 3.97 -5.44
N MET A 207 3.72 3.23 -6.20
CA MET A 207 3.36 2.68 -7.51
C MET A 207 2.20 1.68 -7.39
N ALA A 208 2.19 0.86 -6.34
CA ALA A 208 1.09 -0.06 -6.08
C ALA A 208 -0.23 0.69 -5.85
N ALA A 209 -0.23 1.68 -4.95
CA ALA A 209 -1.40 2.53 -4.72
C ALA A 209 -1.86 3.24 -6.00
N PHE A 210 -0.92 3.82 -6.75
CA PHE A 210 -1.19 4.53 -8.00
C PHE A 210 -1.79 3.62 -9.09
N ASN A 211 -1.40 2.34 -9.12
CA ASN A 211 -1.93 1.33 -10.04
C ASN A 211 -3.12 0.53 -9.48
N SER A 212 -3.66 0.92 -8.32
CA SER A 212 -4.75 0.20 -7.62
C SER A 212 -4.43 -1.27 -7.36
N ILE A 213 -3.17 -1.56 -7.02
CA ILE A 213 -2.68 -2.88 -6.63
C ILE A 213 -2.60 -2.93 -5.11
N LEU A 214 -3.28 -3.92 -4.52
CA LEU A 214 -3.23 -4.15 -3.08
C LEU A 214 -1.94 -4.88 -2.70
N LEU A 215 -1.36 -4.44 -1.59
CA LEU A 215 -0.15 -5.00 -1.01
C LEU A 215 -0.52 -5.96 0.12
N ASP A 216 0.08 -7.15 0.14
CA ASP A 216 -0.07 -8.10 1.24
C ASP A 216 0.92 -7.76 2.36
N VAL A 217 0.65 -6.64 3.04
CA VAL A 217 1.46 -6.14 4.15
C VAL A 217 0.61 -5.92 5.39
N GLN A 218 1.23 -6.07 6.55
CA GLN A 218 0.59 -5.85 7.85
C GLN A 218 1.46 -4.89 8.65
N PHE A 219 1.14 -3.61 8.61
CA PHE A 219 1.79 -2.58 9.43
C PHE A 219 0.86 -2.14 10.56
N PRO A 220 1.41 -1.68 11.70
CA PRO A 220 0.59 -1.11 12.76
C PRO A 220 -0.05 0.20 12.29
N PRO A 221 -1.20 0.63 12.88
CA PRO A 221 -1.89 1.86 12.49
C PRO A 221 -0.99 3.11 12.48
N VAL A 222 -0.02 3.18 13.40
CA VAL A 222 0.95 4.29 13.50
C VAL A 222 1.79 4.48 12.23
N PHE A 223 2.07 3.41 11.49
CA PHE A 223 2.80 3.49 10.22
C PHE A 223 2.06 4.38 9.21
N TYR A 224 0.74 4.17 9.07
CA TYR A 224 -0.09 4.92 8.14
C TYR A 224 -0.33 6.36 8.61
N ARG A 225 -0.37 6.61 9.92
CA ARG A 225 -0.42 7.97 10.48
C ARG A 225 0.85 8.77 10.13
N LYS A 226 2.02 8.15 10.31
CA LYS A 226 3.30 8.77 9.91
C LYS A 226 3.36 9.00 8.40
N LEU A 227 2.83 8.08 7.59
CA LEU A 227 2.83 8.20 6.13
C LEU A 227 1.89 9.33 5.63
N GLN A 228 0.73 9.49 6.29
CA GLN A 228 -0.20 10.59 6.04
C GLN A 228 0.47 11.95 6.30
N ILE A 229 1.22 12.08 7.39
CA ILE A 229 2.02 13.27 7.69
C ILE A 229 3.04 13.52 6.59
N GLY A 230 3.75 12.48 6.14
CA GLY A 230 4.67 12.57 5.00
C GLY A 230 4.05 13.19 3.74
N LEU A 231 2.83 12.75 3.38
CA LEU A 231 2.09 13.31 2.25
C LEU A 231 1.71 14.78 2.43
N ARG A 232 1.29 15.17 3.64
CA ARG A 232 0.98 16.57 3.97
C ARG A 232 2.22 17.45 3.92
N ASN A 233 3.34 16.94 4.45
CA ASN A 233 4.64 17.59 4.44
C ASN A 233 5.15 17.80 3.01
N LYS A 234 4.98 16.83 2.10
CA LYS A 234 5.25 17.03 0.66
C LYS A 234 4.47 18.21 0.10
N VAL A 235 3.17 18.29 0.37
CA VAL A 235 2.32 19.37 -0.13
C VAL A 235 2.72 20.73 0.46
N ALA A 236 3.08 20.77 1.74
CA ALA A 236 3.59 21.98 2.38
C ALA A 236 4.90 22.46 1.73
N ARG A 237 5.81 21.54 1.39
CA ARG A 237 7.07 21.85 0.69
C ARG A 237 6.83 22.45 -0.69
N VAL A 238 5.99 21.82 -1.51
CA VAL A 238 5.68 22.33 -2.87
C VAL A 238 5.11 23.75 -2.80
N ARG A 239 4.22 24.03 -1.84
CA ARG A 239 3.66 25.37 -1.63
C ARG A 239 4.73 26.39 -1.18
N ALA A 240 5.65 25.98 -0.31
CA ALA A 240 6.72 26.85 0.17
C ALA A 240 7.70 27.24 -0.96
N GLU A 241 8.09 26.26 -1.78
CA GLU A 241 8.98 26.44 -2.94
C GLU A 241 8.38 27.43 -3.95
N GLN A 242 7.10 27.28 -4.28
CA GLN A 242 6.40 28.18 -5.22
C GLN A 242 6.27 29.62 -4.68
N ASN A 243 6.15 29.80 -3.37
CA ASN A 243 6.08 31.10 -2.73
C ASN A 243 7.47 31.76 -2.55
N GLY A 244 8.54 31.15 -3.07
CA GLY A 244 9.91 31.68 -2.98
C GLY A 244 10.51 31.64 -1.57
N SER A 245 9.93 30.84 -0.67
CA SER A 245 10.46 30.66 0.68
C SER A 245 11.57 29.62 0.68
N THR A 246 12.81 30.04 0.98
CA THR A 246 13.99 29.16 1.07
C THR A 246 14.34 28.75 2.50
N ASN A 247 13.61 29.25 3.52
CA ASN A 247 13.90 29.01 4.93
C ASN A 247 12.89 28.01 5.54
N TRP A 248 12.88 26.79 5.00
CA TRP A 248 11.93 25.72 5.26
C TRP A 248 12.25 24.73 6.42
N GLU A 249 13.40 24.88 7.08
CA GLU A 249 13.98 23.87 7.99
C GLU A 249 13.43 23.99 9.41
N GLU A 250 12.94 25.17 9.81
CA GLU A 250 12.38 25.39 11.16
C GLU A 250 10.85 25.52 11.14
N GLY A 251 10.16 24.48 11.64
CA GLY A 251 8.79 24.57 12.17
C GLY A 251 7.63 24.43 11.18
N LEU A 252 7.89 24.06 9.92
CA LEU A 252 6.85 23.89 8.88
C LEU A 252 6.41 22.43 8.66
N LEU A 253 7.29 21.47 8.94
CA LEU A 253 6.99 20.05 8.79
C LEU A 253 6.30 19.55 10.05
N GLU A 254 5.16 18.88 9.86
CA GLU A 254 4.46 18.19 10.94
C GLU A 254 5.30 16.96 11.32
N GLU A 255 5.68 16.84 12.60
CA GLU A 255 6.24 15.63 13.16
C GLU A 255 5.12 14.77 13.77
N TYR A 256 5.29 13.46 13.78
CA TYR A 256 4.31 12.57 14.39
C TYR A 256 4.50 12.52 15.92
N GLU A 257 3.51 12.99 16.67
CA GLU A 257 3.50 12.89 18.13
C GLU A 257 3.07 11.48 18.57
N ALA A 258 4.06 10.63 18.84
CA ALA A 258 3.83 9.27 19.30
C ALA A 258 3.28 9.23 20.72
N ASN A 259 2.38 8.28 20.98
CA ASN A 259 1.73 8.13 22.29
C ASN A 259 1.78 6.67 22.81
N LEU A 260 1.26 6.45 24.02
CA LEU A 260 1.30 5.13 24.66
C LEU A 260 0.50 4.07 23.89
N GLU A 261 -0.61 4.45 23.26
CA GLU A 261 -1.42 3.52 22.46
C GLU A 261 -0.65 3.02 21.25
N ASP A 262 0.10 3.91 20.58
CA ASP A 262 0.94 3.53 19.43
C ASP A 262 1.93 2.42 19.79
N VAL A 263 2.58 2.53 20.95
CA VAL A 263 3.54 1.54 21.42
C VAL A 263 2.83 0.30 21.97
N LEU A 264 1.65 0.41 22.58
CA LEU A 264 0.87 -0.76 22.99
C LEU A 264 0.41 -1.60 21.80
N GLU A 265 -0.02 -0.96 20.71
CA GLU A 265 -0.43 -1.64 19.48
C GLU A 265 0.77 -2.22 18.72
N THR A 266 1.91 -1.53 18.71
CA THR A 266 3.08 -1.92 17.90
C THR A 266 4.07 -2.82 18.63
N PHE A 267 4.35 -2.52 19.91
CA PHE A 267 5.30 -3.24 20.77
C PHE A 267 4.69 -3.48 22.16
N PRO A 268 3.78 -4.46 22.29
CA PRO A 268 2.95 -4.63 23.48
C PRO A 268 3.76 -4.77 24.78
N SER A 269 4.92 -5.42 24.74
CA SER A 269 5.81 -5.57 25.90
C SER A 269 6.32 -4.21 26.42
N ILE A 270 6.78 -3.34 25.52
CA ILE A 270 7.26 -1.99 25.83
C ILE A 270 6.08 -1.14 26.30
N GLY A 271 4.96 -1.17 25.58
CA GLY A 271 3.76 -0.40 25.92
C GLY A 271 3.22 -0.75 27.31
N LYS A 272 3.13 -2.05 27.66
CA LYS A 272 2.73 -2.51 29.00
C LYS A 272 3.71 -2.02 30.07
N SER A 273 5.01 -2.09 29.80
CA SER A 273 6.05 -1.65 30.75
C SER A 273 6.00 -0.14 31.02
N VAL A 274 5.87 0.68 29.98
CA VAL A 274 5.68 2.14 30.10
C VAL A 274 4.36 2.46 30.79
N GLY A 275 3.29 1.74 30.47
CA GLY A 275 1.99 1.86 31.12
C GLY A 275 2.06 1.59 32.63
N HIS A 276 2.76 0.53 33.04
CA HIS A 276 2.99 0.21 34.46
C HIS A 276 3.78 1.33 35.18
N LEU A 277 4.83 1.86 34.57
CA LEU A 277 5.60 2.98 35.13
C LEU A 277 4.74 4.22 35.35
N LEU A 278 3.88 4.56 34.38
CA LEU A 278 3.01 5.72 34.45
C LEU A 278 1.89 5.56 35.50
N ALA A 279 1.35 4.35 35.63
CA ALA A 279 0.27 4.01 36.55
C ALA A 279 0.73 3.78 38.00
N TYR A 280 2.04 3.60 38.24
CA TYR A 280 2.56 3.35 39.59
C TYR A 280 2.25 4.51 40.54
N GLU A 281 1.74 4.24 41.75
CA GLU A 281 1.35 5.28 42.71
C GLU A 281 2.39 5.54 43.80
N GLY A 282 3.30 4.60 44.04
CA GLY A 282 4.35 4.71 45.06
C GLY A 282 5.31 5.89 44.82
N ASP A 283 5.94 6.36 45.90
CA ASP A 283 6.95 7.43 45.85
C ASP A 283 8.37 6.92 45.54
N ASP A 284 8.56 5.60 45.61
CA ASP A 284 9.80 4.83 45.44
C ASP A 284 10.04 4.35 43.99
N VAL A 285 9.67 5.18 43.00
CA VAL A 285 9.81 4.84 41.55
C VAL A 285 11.26 4.49 41.19
N GLU A 286 12.22 5.23 41.75
CA GLU A 286 13.64 5.03 41.47
C GLU A 286 14.11 3.66 41.97
N GLU A 287 13.77 3.27 43.20
CA GLU A 287 14.17 1.97 43.75
C GLU A 287 13.42 0.79 43.13
N VAL A 288 12.12 0.96 42.82
CA VAL A 288 11.28 -0.12 42.30
C VAL A 288 11.58 -0.46 40.85
N PHE A 289 11.79 0.56 40.01
CA PHE A 289 12.02 0.36 38.58
C PHE A 289 13.51 0.29 38.23
N GLY A 290 14.38 0.99 38.97
CA GLY A 290 15.82 1.00 38.71
C GLY A 290 16.19 1.43 37.29
N LEU A 291 15.41 2.36 36.72
CA LEU A 291 15.59 2.86 35.35
C LEU A 291 16.38 4.15 35.32
N GLU A 292 17.09 4.36 34.22
CA GLU A 292 17.78 5.60 33.87
C GLU A 292 17.22 6.13 32.53
N PHE A 293 17.55 7.35 32.14
CA PHE A 293 17.21 7.88 30.80
C PHE A 293 18.10 7.29 29.68
N GLU A 294 18.56 6.06 29.86
CA GLU A 294 19.23 5.22 28.86
C GLU A 294 18.43 3.93 28.71
N VAL A 295 18.11 3.55 27.48
CA VAL A 295 17.31 2.35 27.20
C VAL A 295 18.09 1.33 26.38
N PRO A 296 18.04 0.04 26.75
CA PRO A 296 18.63 -1.01 25.94
C PRO A 296 17.72 -1.33 24.74
N TYR A 297 18.35 -1.81 23.67
CA TYR A 297 17.65 -2.39 22.53
C TYR A 297 18.49 -3.48 21.88
N GLU A 298 17.81 -4.38 21.19
CA GLU A 298 18.47 -5.40 20.38
C GLU A 298 18.86 -4.81 19.03
N GLY A 299 20.16 -4.71 18.80
CA GLY A 299 20.76 -4.32 17.53
C GLY A 299 21.06 -5.52 16.63
N LEU A 300 21.92 -5.32 15.62
CA LEU A 300 22.30 -6.38 14.69
C LEU A 300 22.95 -7.58 15.38
N PHE A 301 22.63 -8.78 14.90
CA PHE A 301 23.14 -10.07 15.40
C PHE A 301 22.83 -10.35 16.88
N GLY A 302 21.73 -9.78 17.40
CA GLY A 302 21.30 -10.00 18.79
C GLY A 302 22.15 -9.27 19.83
N LYS A 303 23.00 -8.33 19.39
CA LYS A 303 23.82 -7.53 20.30
C LYS A 303 22.93 -6.49 21.00
N VAL A 304 22.98 -6.46 22.33
CA VAL A 304 22.30 -5.41 23.10
C VAL A 304 23.11 -4.13 23.01
N GLU A 305 22.48 -3.07 22.53
CA GLU A 305 23.02 -1.71 22.47
C GLU A 305 22.19 -0.79 23.36
N THR A 306 22.71 0.39 23.67
CA THR A 306 22.01 1.38 24.51
C THR A 306 21.82 2.69 23.77
N HIS A 307 20.76 3.41 24.14
CA HIS A 307 20.51 4.76 23.64
C HIS A 307 20.13 5.69 24.78
N GLU A 308 20.86 6.80 24.93
CA GLU A 308 20.50 7.88 25.83
C GLU A 308 19.33 8.69 25.26
N LEU A 309 18.20 8.70 25.97
CA LEU A 309 16.98 9.43 25.58
C LEU A 309 17.12 10.96 25.70
N MET A 310 18.08 11.41 26.51
CA MET A 310 18.45 12.81 26.71
C MET A 310 19.93 12.90 27.06
N ALA A 311 20.50 14.11 27.04
CA ALA A 311 21.91 14.31 27.38
C ALA A 311 22.23 13.85 28.81
N ASN A 312 23.25 13.00 28.97
CA ASN A 312 23.61 12.33 30.23
C ASN A 312 22.52 11.38 30.74
N GLY A 313 21.85 10.70 29.81
CA GLY A 313 20.75 9.78 30.09
C GLY A 313 21.14 8.65 31.04
N GLY A 314 22.31 8.02 30.82
CA GLY A 314 22.84 6.93 31.65
C GLY A 314 23.39 7.37 33.01
N LYS A 315 23.10 8.60 33.44
CA LYS A 315 23.39 9.13 34.79
C LYS A 315 22.19 9.80 35.43
N THR A 316 21.05 9.78 34.76
CA THR A 316 19.83 10.45 35.19
C THR A 316 18.80 9.39 35.54
N ALA A 317 18.56 9.19 36.84
CA ALA A 317 17.60 8.20 37.31
C ALA A 317 16.14 8.61 37.00
N VAL A 318 15.30 7.62 36.74
CA VAL A 318 13.86 7.82 36.58
C VAL A 318 13.20 7.85 37.96
N THR A 319 12.54 8.95 38.25
CA THR A 319 11.86 9.26 39.51
C THR A 319 10.38 9.54 39.27
N LYS A 320 9.59 9.64 40.34
CA LYS A 320 8.18 10.02 40.24
C LYS A 320 7.95 11.38 39.55
N GLY A 321 8.89 12.31 39.71
CA GLY A 321 8.81 13.66 39.13
C GLY A 321 9.10 13.72 37.63
N ASN A 322 9.94 12.82 37.11
CA ASN A 322 10.39 12.85 35.70
C ASN A 322 9.89 11.65 34.86
N ARG A 323 9.21 10.66 35.45
CA ARG A 323 8.73 9.45 34.74
C ARG A 323 7.88 9.72 33.49
N LYS A 324 7.11 10.82 33.49
CA LYS A 324 6.30 11.21 32.32
C LYS A 324 7.18 11.65 31.15
N GLU A 325 8.29 12.33 31.45
CA GLU A 325 9.26 12.73 30.44
C GLU A 325 10.06 11.54 29.92
N PHE A 326 10.47 10.61 30.81
CA PHE A 326 11.07 9.34 30.40
C PHE A 326 10.14 8.58 29.44
N ALA A 327 8.86 8.41 29.82
CA ALA A 327 7.88 7.73 29.00
C ALA A 327 7.71 8.40 27.63
N ARG A 328 7.59 9.73 27.59
CA ARG A 328 7.47 10.51 26.36
C ARG A 328 8.67 10.31 25.44
N LEU A 329 9.89 10.46 25.96
CA LEU A 329 11.11 10.30 25.19
C LEU A 329 11.33 8.85 24.72
N TYR A 330 10.96 7.88 25.54
CA TYR A 330 11.10 6.48 25.17
C TYR A 330 10.11 6.07 24.07
N ILE A 331 8.85 6.52 24.19
CA ILE A 331 7.81 6.33 23.16
C ILE A 331 8.26 6.97 21.83
N ASP A 332 8.72 8.22 21.88
CA ASP A 332 9.24 8.95 20.72
C ASP A 332 10.45 8.24 20.10
N PHE A 333 11.38 7.73 20.91
CA PHE A 333 12.50 6.95 20.41
C PHE A 333 12.05 5.71 19.65
N VAL A 334 11.15 4.92 20.24
CA VAL A 334 10.70 3.64 19.68
C VAL A 334 9.95 3.84 18.36
N ILE A 335 9.05 4.83 18.27
CA ILE A 335 8.18 5.04 17.10
C ILE A 335 8.80 5.95 16.04
N ASN A 336 9.57 6.96 16.45
CA ASN A 336 10.12 7.99 15.54
C ASN A 336 11.62 7.83 15.36
N LYS A 337 12.42 8.25 16.34
CA LYS A 337 13.87 8.45 16.17
C LYS A 337 14.59 7.18 15.73
N SER A 338 14.16 6.04 16.23
CA SER A 338 14.85 4.79 15.95
C SER A 338 14.67 4.24 14.54
N VAL A 339 13.72 4.79 13.77
CA VAL A 339 13.49 4.41 12.37
C VAL A 339 13.47 5.62 11.46
N GLU A 340 13.89 6.78 11.95
CA GLU A 340 13.73 8.09 11.31
C GLU A 340 14.27 8.08 9.88
N LYS A 341 15.56 7.76 9.70
CA LYS A 341 16.19 7.71 8.37
C LYS A 341 15.46 6.77 7.41
N ALA A 342 15.23 5.53 7.83
CA ALA A 342 14.53 4.53 7.00
C ALA A 342 13.13 5.01 6.61
N PHE A 343 12.39 5.57 7.57
CA PHE A 343 11.03 6.06 7.36
C PHE A 343 10.98 7.30 6.49
N GLU A 344 11.91 8.25 6.64
CA GLU A 344 12.00 9.45 5.83
C GLU A 344 12.23 9.12 4.35
N HIS A 345 13.20 8.26 4.06
CA HIS A 345 13.48 7.81 2.70
C HIS A 345 12.30 7.03 2.11
N PHE A 346 11.72 6.11 2.89
CA PHE A 346 10.49 5.40 2.51
C PHE A 346 9.35 6.37 2.17
N SER A 347 9.05 7.29 3.08
CA SER A 347 7.97 8.27 2.97
C SER A 347 8.18 9.21 1.78
N MET A 348 9.42 9.65 1.55
CA MET A 348 9.80 10.44 0.38
C MET A 348 9.51 9.67 -0.90
N GLY A 349 10.02 8.44 -1.02
CA GLY A 349 9.80 7.59 -2.19
C GLY A 349 8.32 7.33 -2.45
N PHE A 350 7.56 6.99 -1.41
CA PHE A 350 6.12 6.78 -1.47
C PHE A 350 5.39 8.00 -1.99
N SER A 351 5.75 9.16 -1.46
CA SER A 351 5.12 10.42 -1.81
C SER A 351 5.43 10.83 -3.24
N LEU A 352 6.54 10.42 -3.86
CA LEU A 352 6.86 10.75 -5.26
C LEU A 352 5.77 10.30 -6.24
N MET A 353 5.20 9.12 -6.02
CA MET A 353 4.17 8.54 -6.91
C MET A 353 2.78 9.15 -6.76
N LEU A 354 2.50 9.68 -5.58
CA LEU A 354 1.21 10.27 -5.25
C LEU A 354 1.30 11.78 -5.46
N ALA A 355 1.38 12.18 -6.73
CA ALA A 355 1.62 13.55 -7.18
C ALA A 355 0.38 14.44 -7.27
N GLY A 356 -0.81 13.88 -7.09
CA GLY A 356 -2.04 14.62 -7.26
C GLY A 356 -2.50 15.38 -6.01
N PRO A 357 -3.37 16.38 -6.20
CA PRO A 357 -3.77 17.31 -5.16
C PRO A 357 -4.68 16.68 -4.11
N PHE A 358 -5.22 15.48 -4.32
CA PHE A 358 -6.23 14.92 -3.41
C PHE A 358 -5.66 14.03 -2.30
N VAL A 359 -4.57 13.31 -2.57
CA VAL A 359 -4.10 12.18 -1.74
C VAL A 359 -3.78 12.52 -0.28
N HIS A 360 -3.25 13.72 -0.02
CA HIS A 360 -2.94 14.20 1.34
C HIS A 360 -4.18 14.42 2.22
N ARG A 361 -5.39 14.36 1.64
CA ARG A 361 -6.68 14.56 2.31
C ARG A 361 -7.32 13.27 2.83
N LEU A 362 -6.69 12.11 2.57
CA LEU A 362 -7.08 10.84 3.19
C LEU A 362 -6.75 10.83 4.68
N SER A 363 -7.55 10.13 5.50
CA SER A 363 -7.14 9.73 6.86
C SER A 363 -6.10 8.60 6.82
N ALA A 364 -5.45 8.32 7.95
CA ALA A 364 -4.54 7.17 8.08
C ALA A 364 -5.26 5.84 7.79
N ASP A 365 -6.49 5.65 8.27
CA ASP A 365 -7.27 4.43 8.01
C ASP A 365 -7.67 4.29 6.54
N GLU A 366 -7.95 5.42 5.87
CA GLU A 366 -8.21 5.45 4.44
C GLU A 366 -6.94 5.13 3.64
N LEU A 367 -5.76 5.58 4.11
CA LEU A 367 -4.48 5.25 3.51
C LEU A 367 -4.10 3.78 3.71
N GLU A 368 -4.39 3.19 4.87
CA GLU A 368 -4.31 1.74 5.07
C GLU A 368 -5.20 1.04 4.04
N THR A 369 -6.48 1.40 3.98
CA THR A 369 -7.44 0.77 3.07
C THR A 369 -7.04 0.91 1.60
N LEU A 370 -6.43 2.02 1.21
CA LEU A 370 -5.90 2.22 -0.14
C LEU A 370 -4.79 1.22 -0.49
N LEU A 371 -3.89 0.95 0.47
CA LEU A 371 -2.72 0.09 0.25
C LEU A 371 -3.02 -1.39 0.40
N VAL A 372 -3.78 -1.78 1.42
CA VAL A 372 -3.97 -3.18 1.78
C VAL A 372 -5.39 -3.68 1.57
N GLY A 373 -6.36 -2.78 1.36
CA GLY A 373 -7.76 -3.14 1.15
C GLY A 373 -8.59 -3.19 2.43
N GLU A 374 -9.88 -3.50 2.25
CA GLU A 374 -10.90 -3.47 3.30
C GLU A 374 -10.87 -4.74 4.18
N ARG A 375 -11.10 -4.55 5.48
CA ARG A 375 -11.13 -5.63 6.48
C ARG A 375 -12.48 -6.33 6.55
N GLU A 376 -13.56 -5.67 6.16
CA GLU A 376 -14.92 -6.22 6.23
C GLU A 376 -15.18 -7.17 5.07
N LEU A 377 -15.65 -8.37 5.39
CA LEU A 377 -15.78 -9.47 4.43
C LEU A 377 -17.26 -9.85 4.23
N ASP A 378 -17.90 -9.23 3.23
CA ASP A 378 -19.25 -9.59 2.80
C ASP A 378 -19.22 -10.73 1.76
N PHE A 379 -19.33 -11.96 2.25
CA PHE A 379 -19.34 -13.17 1.40
C PHE A 379 -20.63 -13.32 0.58
N GLU A 380 -21.74 -12.66 0.95
CA GLU A 380 -22.94 -12.65 0.11
C GLU A 380 -22.75 -11.73 -1.10
N ALA A 381 -22.09 -10.58 -0.92
CA ALA A 381 -21.65 -9.75 -2.04
C ALA A 381 -20.71 -10.52 -2.98
N LEU A 382 -19.73 -11.26 -2.43
CA LEU A 382 -18.83 -12.11 -3.21
C LEU A 382 -19.59 -13.16 -4.04
N ARG A 383 -20.54 -13.85 -3.40
CA ARG A 383 -21.43 -14.82 -4.05
C ARG A 383 -22.23 -14.21 -5.19
N GLY A 384 -22.64 -12.96 -5.03
CA GLY A 384 -23.41 -12.20 -6.02
C GLY A 384 -22.67 -12.02 -7.35
N VAL A 385 -21.33 -11.89 -7.31
CA VAL A 385 -20.48 -11.58 -8.47
C VAL A 385 -19.59 -12.73 -8.94
N ALA A 386 -19.60 -13.86 -8.22
CA ALA A 386 -18.82 -15.04 -8.57
C ALA A 386 -19.20 -15.61 -9.95
N LYS A 387 -18.19 -16.04 -10.70
CA LYS A 387 -18.32 -16.72 -12.00
C LYS A 387 -18.06 -18.21 -11.85
N TYR A 388 -18.68 -19.00 -12.72
CA TYR A 388 -18.61 -20.46 -12.67
C TYR A 388 -18.18 -21.01 -14.03
N GLU A 389 -17.16 -21.87 -14.02
CA GLU A 389 -16.64 -22.53 -15.22
C GLU A 389 -16.75 -24.04 -15.07
N GLY A 390 -17.56 -24.69 -15.91
CA GLY A 390 -17.85 -26.11 -15.80
C GLY A 390 -18.78 -26.49 -14.64
N TYR A 391 -19.39 -25.48 -13.98
CA TYR A 391 -20.48 -25.60 -13.00
C TYR A 391 -21.63 -24.66 -13.38
N GLN A 392 -22.86 -25.04 -13.08
CA GLN A 392 -24.01 -24.13 -13.04
C GLN A 392 -24.21 -23.55 -11.63
N ARG A 393 -24.74 -22.33 -11.56
CA ARG A 393 -24.92 -21.58 -10.30
C ARG A 393 -25.83 -22.29 -9.31
N ASP A 394 -26.83 -23.01 -9.80
CA ASP A 394 -27.86 -23.70 -9.03
C ASP A 394 -27.52 -25.15 -8.68
N GLU A 395 -26.39 -25.69 -9.16
CA GLU A 395 -25.94 -27.03 -8.81
C GLU A 395 -25.72 -27.21 -7.29
N ALA A 396 -26.04 -28.40 -6.79
CA ALA A 396 -25.95 -28.72 -5.36
C ALA A 396 -24.57 -28.45 -4.76
N VAL A 397 -23.49 -28.74 -5.50
CA VAL A 397 -22.11 -28.51 -5.05
C VAL A 397 -21.80 -27.02 -4.85
N MET A 398 -22.38 -26.12 -5.67
CA MET A 398 -22.23 -24.68 -5.50
C MET A 398 -23.05 -24.16 -4.32
N GLN A 399 -24.26 -24.69 -4.13
CA GLN A 399 -25.06 -24.38 -2.93
C GLN A 399 -24.34 -24.82 -1.66
N HIS A 400 -23.72 -26.01 -1.66
CA HIS A 400 -22.92 -26.51 -0.54
C HIS A 400 -21.70 -25.62 -0.27
N LEU A 401 -20.99 -25.18 -1.31
CA LEU A 401 -19.83 -24.28 -1.16
C LEU A 401 -20.23 -23.01 -0.41
N TRP A 402 -21.27 -22.31 -0.88
CA TRP A 402 -21.69 -21.04 -0.27
C TRP A 402 -22.26 -21.21 1.14
N GLN A 403 -22.95 -22.32 1.42
CA GLN A 403 -23.37 -22.65 2.80
C GLN A 403 -22.16 -22.86 3.72
N VAL A 404 -21.14 -23.59 3.25
CA VAL A 404 -19.92 -23.83 4.03
C VAL A 404 -19.17 -22.52 4.27
N LEU A 405 -18.99 -21.67 3.25
CA LEU A 405 -18.33 -20.37 3.40
C LEU A 405 -19.12 -19.40 4.29
N GLY A 406 -20.46 -19.45 4.24
CA GLY A 406 -21.32 -18.65 5.11
C GLY A 406 -21.17 -19.01 6.59
N GLU A 407 -20.97 -20.29 6.89
CA GLU A 407 -20.76 -20.83 8.24
C GLU A 407 -19.34 -20.66 8.80
N TYR A 408 -18.37 -20.30 7.96
CA TYR A 408 -17.01 -20.03 8.42
C TYR A 408 -16.98 -18.79 9.33
N ASP A 409 -16.16 -18.87 10.38
CA ASP A 409 -15.78 -17.72 11.18
C ASP A 409 -14.91 -16.75 10.37
N VAL A 410 -14.60 -15.59 10.96
CA VAL A 410 -13.83 -14.52 10.30
C VAL A 410 -12.43 -15.00 9.91
N GLU A 411 -11.80 -15.85 10.74
CA GLU A 411 -10.46 -16.38 10.47
C GLU A 411 -10.46 -17.32 9.28
N LEU A 412 -11.41 -18.25 9.18
CA LEU A 412 -11.52 -19.15 8.04
C LEU A 412 -11.93 -18.42 6.75
N LYS A 413 -12.74 -17.36 6.86
CA LYS A 413 -13.05 -16.49 5.72
C LYS A 413 -11.81 -15.77 5.21
N ARG A 414 -10.98 -15.25 6.11
CA ARG A 414 -9.67 -14.67 5.78
C ARG A 414 -8.72 -15.68 5.14
N LEU A 415 -8.61 -16.88 5.69
CA LEU A 415 -7.80 -17.96 5.11
C LEU A 415 -8.31 -18.37 3.73
N PHE A 416 -9.63 -18.42 3.53
CA PHE A 416 -10.21 -18.69 2.22
C PHE A 416 -9.86 -17.60 1.20
N LEU A 417 -9.96 -16.32 1.58
CA LEU A 417 -9.55 -15.22 0.71
C LEU A 417 -8.06 -15.32 0.39
N GLY A 418 -7.20 -15.48 1.40
CA GLY A 418 -5.76 -15.69 1.20
C GLY A 418 -5.49 -16.88 0.27
N PHE A 419 -6.26 -17.96 0.38
CA PHE A 419 -6.14 -19.12 -0.49
C PHE A 419 -6.50 -18.83 -1.96
N VAL A 420 -7.58 -18.08 -2.23
CA VAL A 420 -8.05 -17.85 -3.61
C VAL A 420 -7.54 -16.58 -4.25
N THR A 421 -7.13 -15.57 -3.46
CA THR A 421 -6.66 -14.27 -3.94
C THR A 421 -5.22 -13.98 -3.52
N GLY A 422 -4.63 -14.71 -2.58
CA GLY A 422 -3.31 -14.37 -2.03
C GLY A 422 -3.30 -13.07 -1.21
N THR A 423 -4.47 -12.62 -0.73
CA THR A 423 -4.63 -11.61 0.32
C THR A 423 -5.86 -11.94 1.14
N ASP A 424 -5.86 -11.66 2.44
CA ASP A 424 -7.03 -11.89 3.29
C ASP A 424 -8.00 -10.69 3.34
N ARG A 425 -7.75 -9.67 2.51
CA ARG A 425 -8.52 -8.41 2.45
C ARG A 425 -9.36 -8.30 1.19
N ALA A 426 -10.44 -7.51 1.31
CA ALA A 426 -11.30 -7.18 0.19
C ALA A 426 -10.75 -5.99 -0.61
N PRO A 427 -11.03 -5.91 -1.92
CA PRO A 427 -10.77 -4.69 -2.68
C PRO A 427 -11.63 -3.53 -2.17
N ILE A 428 -11.25 -2.33 -2.57
CA ILE A 428 -12.00 -1.12 -2.25
C ILE A 428 -13.44 -1.23 -2.78
N GLY A 429 -14.42 -0.96 -1.92
CA GLY A 429 -15.84 -1.18 -2.19
C GLY A 429 -16.33 -2.60 -1.87
N GLY A 430 -15.51 -3.39 -1.16
CA GLY A 430 -15.85 -4.70 -0.62
C GLY A 430 -15.75 -5.87 -1.61
N LEU A 431 -16.04 -7.07 -1.11
CA LEU A 431 -15.92 -8.32 -1.88
C LEU A 431 -16.84 -8.39 -3.11
N GLY A 432 -17.86 -7.54 -3.21
CA GLY A 432 -18.68 -7.41 -4.43
C GLY A 432 -17.91 -6.84 -5.64
N LYS A 433 -16.67 -6.34 -5.45
CA LYS A 433 -15.77 -5.95 -6.54
C LYS A 433 -14.77 -7.03 -6.92
N LEU A 434 -14.68 -8.10 -6.13
CA LEU A 434 -13.79 -9.23 -6.38
C LEU A 434 -14.49 -10.26 -7.27
N VAL A 435 -13.98 -10.46 -8.50
CA VAL A 435 -14.49 -11.50 -9.39
C VAL A 435 -13.80 -12.82 -9.05
N LEU A 436 -14.42 -13.62 -8.17
CA LEU A 436 -14.00 -15.00 -7.90
C LEU A 436 -14.50 -15.93 -9.02
N ILE A 437 -13.60 -16.72 -9.61
CA ILE A 437 -13.94 -17.73 -10.61
C ILE A 437 -13.87 -19.12 -9.95
N ILE A 438 -14.96 -19.87 -9.99
CA ILE A 438 -15.03 -21.24 -9.47
C ILE A 438 -15.02 -22.19 -10.67
N GLN A 439 -13.90 -22.87 -10.87
CA GLN A 439 -13.67 -23.76 -12.00
C GLN A 439 -13.71 -25.22 -11.58
N ARG A 440 -14.40 -26.05 -12.37
CA ARG A 440 -14.49 -27.49 -12.12
C ARG A 440 -13.16 -28.20 -12.36
N ALA A 441 -12.64 -28.82 -11.30
CA ALA A 441 -11.38 -29.59 -11.31
C ALA A 441 -11.63 -31.11 -11.28
N GLY A 442 -12.48 -31.60 -12.19
CA GLY A 442 -12.84 -33.02 -12.32
C GLY A 442 -14.09 -33.45 -11.53
N GLY A 443 -14.19 -34.76 -11.28
CA GLY A 443 -15.30 -35.39 -10.54
C GLY A 443 -15.09 -35.44 -9.03
N ASP A 444 -15.94 -36.19 -8.33
CA ASP A 444 -15.75 -36.49 -6.92
C ASP A 444 -14.43 -37.24 -6.72
N SER A 445 -13.60 -36.76 -5.80
CA SER A 445 -12.28 -37.34 -5.52
C SER A 445 -11.83 -37.00 -4.10
N ASN A 446 -10.69 -37.56 -3.67
CA ASN A 446 -10.06 -37.21 -2.40
C ASN A 446 -9.00 -36.11 -2.52
N ARG A 447 -8.80 -35.58 -3.74
CA ARG A 447 -7.90 -34.45 -3.99
C ARG A 447 -8.40 -33.23 -3.23
N LEU A 448 -7.49 -32.37 -2.78
CA LEU A 448 -7.84 -31.06 -2.23
C LEU A 448 -8.21 -30.09 -3.36
N PRO A 449 -9.05 -29.08 -3.11
CA PRO A 449 -9.14 -27.96 -4.03
C PRO A 449 -7.80 -27.22 -4.11
N THR A 450 -7.55 -26.58 -5.24
CA THR A 450 -6.36 -25.74 -5.48
C THR A 450 -6.81 -24.36 -5.99
N SER A 451 -5.88 -23.43 -6.15
CA SER A 451 -6.20 -22.08 -6.61
C SER A 451 -5.13 -21.50 -7.52
N HIS A 452 -5.53 -20.50 -8.31
CA HIS A 452 -4.63 -19.56 -8.97
C HIS A 452 -4.92 -18.16 -8.43
N THR A 453 -4.14 -17.74 -7.44
CA THR A 453 -4.32 -16.48 -6.69
C THR A 453 -4.20 -15.24 -7.58
N CYS A 454 -3.38 -15.30 -8.62
CA CYS A 454 -3.19 -14.23 -9.60
C CYS A 454 -4.48 -13.88 -10.34
N PHE A 455 -5.37 -14.87 -10.54
CA PHE A 455 -6.61 -14.74 -11.32
C PHE A 455 -7.87 -14.92 -10.48
N ASN A 456 -7.73 -15.02 -9.15
CA ASN A 456 -8.83 -15.31 -8.23
C ASN A 456 -9.63 -16.57 -8.63
N VAL A 457 -8.93 -17.63 -9.06
CA VAL A 457 -9.56 -18.88 -9.51
C VAL A 457 -9.48 -19.93 -8.41
N LEU A 458 -10.63 -20.52 -8.06
CA LEU A 458 -10.74 -21.71 -7.22
C LEU A 458 -11.00 -22.93 -8.10
N LEU A 459 -10.04 -23.86 -8.12
CA LEU A 459 -10.16 -25.17 -8.76
C LEU A 459 -10.82 -26.14 -7.80
N LEU A 460 -12.12 -26.38 -7.99
CA LEU A 460 -12.93 -27.16 -7.07
C LEU A 460 -13.32 -28.51 -7.70
N PRO A 461 -12.92 -29.66 -7.13
CA PRO A 461 -13.47 -30.96 -7.51
C PRO A 461 -14.98 -31.05 -7.22
N HIS A 462 -15.72 -31.82 -8.02
CA HIS A 462 -17.16 -31.98 -7.87
C HIS A 462 -17.49 -32.94 -6.70
N TYR A 463 -17.27 -32.51 -5.46
CA TYR A 463 -17.47 -33.34 -4.28
C TYR A 463 -18.93 -33.79 -4.14
N ALA A 464 -19.13 -35.07 -3.84
CA ALA A 464 -20.46 -35.67 -3.76
C ALA A 464 -21.31 -35.16 -2.59
N THR A 465 -20.69 -34.73 -1.49
CA THR A 465 -21.41 -34.31 -0.27
C THR A 465 -20.86 -33.01 0.30
N ARG A 466 -21.72 -32.26 0.99
CA ARG A 466 -21.35 -31.04 1.71
C ARG A 466 -20.29 -31.29 2.78
N ALA A 467 -20.38 -32.40 3.51
CA ALA A 467 -19.41 -32.77 4.53
C ALA A 467 -18.01 -32.96 3.94
N LYS A 468 -17.91 -33.65 2.79
CA LYS A 468 -16.65 -33.83 2.08
C LYS A 468 -16.10 -32.51 1.54
N LEU A 469 -16.95 -31.66 0.97
CA LEU A 469 -16.54 -30.32 0.53
C LEU A 469 -15.95 -29.51 1.69
N ARG A 470 -16.65 -29.47 2.84
CA ARG A 470 -16.19 -28.75 4.04
C ARG A 470 -14.83 -29.25 4.52
N ASP A 471 -14.70 -30.57 4.68
CA ASP A 471 -13.47 -31.22 5.12
C ASP A 471 -12.29 -30.90 4.18
N ARG A 472 -12.47 -31.12 2.88
CA ARG A 472 -11.40 -30.90 1.87
C ARG A 472 -11.04 -29.42 1.74
N LEU A 473 -12.03 -28.53 1.70
CA LEU A 473 -11.79 -27.09 1.59
C LEU A 473 -11.12 -26.54 2.86
N SER A 474 -11.61 -26.90 4.05
CA SER A 474 -10.99 -26.49 5.32
C SER A 474 -9.56 -27.00 5.43
N THR A 475 -9.29 -28.22 4.97
CA THR A 475 -7.93 -28.77 4.93
C THR A 475 -7.04 -27.96 3.99
N ALA A 476 -7.50 -27.65 2.77
CA ALA A 476 -6.72 -26.88 1.82
C ALA A 476 -6.36 -25.48 2.35
N ILE A 477 -7.34 -24.71 2.81
CA ILE A 477 -7.12 -23.32 3.26
C ILE A 477 -6.28 -23.21 4.54
N ARG A 478 -6.29 -24.24 5.40
CA ARG A 478 -5.44 -24.27 6.61
C ARG A 478 -3.99 -24.68 6.31
N ASN A 479 -3.76 -25.40 5.22
CA ASN A 479 -2.44 -25.93 4.84
C ASN A 479 -1.84 -25.23 3.61
N SER A 480 -2.43 -24.11 3.16
CA SER A 480 -1.95 -23.39 1.97
C SER A 480 -0.81 -22.41 2.25
N LYS A 481 -0.47 -22.14 3.52
CA LYS A 481 0.77 -21.44 3.86
C LYS A 481 1.93 -22.43 3.80
N GLY A 482 2.79 -22.31 2.78
CA GLY A 482 3.99 -23.15 2.63
C GLY A 482 4.07 -24.04 1.39
N PHE A 483 3.25 -23.82 0.36
CA PHE A 483 3.39 -24.49 -0.94
C PHE A 483 3.55 -23.49 -2.09
N GLY A 484 4.58 -22.65 -2.02
CA GLY A 484 5.33 -22.35 -3.24
C GLY A 484 5.95 -23.67 -3.70
N LEU A 485 5.65 -24.09 -4.93
CA LEU A 485 6.31 -25.26 -5.53
C LEU A 485 7.82 -25.10 -5.38
N ARG A 486 8.47 -26.08 -4.75
CA ARG A 486 9.92 -26.30 -4.87
C ARG A 486 10.27 -26.70 -6.29
#